data_AF-A0A6I5RJ31-F1
#
_entry.id   AF-A0A6I5RJ31-F1
#
_cell.length_a   1.000
_cell.length_b   1.000
_cell.length_c   1.000
_cell.angle_alpha   90.00
_cell.angle_beta   90.00
_cell.angle_gamma   90.00
#
_symmetry.space_group_name_H-M   'P 1'
#
loop_
_entity.id
_entity.type
_entity.pdbx_description
1 polymer ?
#
loop_
_entity_poly.entity_id
_entity_poly.type
_entity_poly.pdbx_seq_one_letter_code
_entity_poly.pdbx_strand_id
1 'polypeptide(L)' 'MVTLSSNAVVAGNRDLQSSGFAWWAGNARLINLSGKLLGAHVAHAGLIVFWAGAMTLFEVAHFIPEK' A
#
# COMPACT_ATOMS: atom_id res chain seq x y z
N MET A 1 -19.72 -25.72 -18.18
CA MET A 1 -19.98 -24.26 -18.30
C MET A 1 -18.71 -23.56 -17.84
N VAL A 2 -17.92 -23.05 -18.78
CA VAL A 2 -16.66 -22.34 -18.50
C VAL A 2 -16.99 -20.88 -18.21
N THR A 3 -16.65 -20.40 -17.00
CA THR A 3 -16.69 -18.96 -16.70
C THR A 3 -15.42 -18.33 -17.26
N LEU A 4 -15.42 -18.01 -18.56
CA LEU A 4 -14.41 -17.15 -19.18
C LEU A 4 -14.69 -15.69 -18.75
N SER A 5 -14.42 -15.36 -17.49
CA SER A 5 -14.20 -13.96 -17.11
C SER A 5 -12.77 -13.63 -17.54
N SER A 6 -12.62 -13.00 -18.69
CA SER A 6 -11.34 -12.45 -19.17
C SER A 6 -10.86 -11.32 -18.26
N ASN A 7 -10.39 -11.66 -17.05
CA ASN A 7 -9.72 -10.73 -16.14
C ASN A 7 -8.35 -10.26 -16.68
N ALA A 8 -7.80 -10.95 -17.68
CA ALA A 8 -6.50 -10.65 -18.27
C ALA A 8 -6.44 -9.28 -18.98
N VAL A 9 -7.57 -8.74 -19.42
CA VAL A 9 -7.60 -7.43 -20.10
C VAL A 9 -7.62 -6.25 -19.10
N VAL A 10 -7.99 -6.49 -17.84
CA VAL A 10 -8.11 -5.44 -16.80
C VAL A 10 -6.97 -5.52 -15.78
N ALA A 11 -6.43 -6.71 -15.51
CA ALA A 11 -5.28 -6.90 -14.66
C ALA A 11 -4.00 -6.72 -15.50
N GLY A 12 -3.39 -5.53 -15.48
CA GLY A 12 -2.00 -5.33 -15.96
C GLY A 12 -0.99 -6.16 -15.15
N ASN A 13 0.20 -5.63 -14.83
CA ASN A 13 1.25 -6.34 -14.10
C ASN A 13 0.90 -6.74 -12.64
N ARG A 14 -0.19 -7.51 -12.42
CA ARG A 14 -0.89 -7.73 -11.14
C ARG A 14 -1.09 -9.22 -10.83
N ASP A 15 -0.66 -10.12 -11.72
CA ASP A 15 -0.65 -11.56 -11.52
C ASP A 15 0.74 -12.15 -11.74
N LEU A 16 0.92 -13.41 -11.34
CA LEU A 16 2.21 -14.09 -11.44
C LEU A 16 2.64 -14.30 -12.90
N GLN A 17 1.69 -14.63 -13.79
CA GLN A 17 2.01 -14.96 -15.17
C GLN A 17 2.45 -13.72 -15.94
N SER A 18 1.84 -12.56 -15.68
CA SER A 18 2.24 -11.30 -16.30
C SER A 18 3.56 -10.75 -15.73
N SER A 19 3.78 -10.89 -14.42
CA SER A 19 4.81 -10.12 -13.70
C SER A 19 6.04 -10.91 -13.29
N GLY A 20 5.99 -12.24 -13.32
CA GLY A 20 7.05 -13.10 -12.80
C GLY A 20 7.24 -13.05 -11.28
N PHE A 21 6.39 -12.31 -10.55
CA PHE A 21 6.46 -12.17 -9.09
C PHE A 21 5.23 -12.81 -8.46
N ALA A 22 5.45 -13.68 -7.47
CA ALA A 22 4.35 -14.23 -6.68
C ALA A 22 3.73 -13.15 -5.76
N TRP A 23 2.55 -13.44 -5.22
CA TRP A 23 1.75 -12.46 -4.47
C TRP A 23 2.48 -11.88 -3.24
N TRP A 24 3.31 -12.68 -2.57
CA TRP A 24 4.11 -12.26 -1.41
C TRP A 24 5.22 -11.25 -1.76
N ALA A 25 5.65 -11.18 -3.03
CA ALA A 25 6.56 -10.16 -3.57
C ALA A 25 5.82 -9.13 -4.45
N GLY A 26 4.53 -8.89 -4.20
CA GLY A 26 3.67 -8.08 -5.06
C GLY A 26 4.17 -6.65 -5.31
N ASN A 27 4.90 -6.05 -4.38
CA ASN A 27 5.46 -4.69 -4.54
C ASN A 27 6.57 -4.63 -5.62
N ALA A 28 7.28 -5.73 -5.88
CA ALA A 28 8.27 -5.79 -6.96
C ALA A 28 7.63 -5.60 -8.35
N ARG A 29 6.32 -5.83 -8.47
CA ARG A 29 5.56 -5.60 -9.71
C ARG A 29 5.46 -4.11 -10.08
N LEU A 30 5.74 -3.21 -9.15
CA LEU A 30 5.65 -1.76 -9.31
C LEU A 30 6.95 -1.08 -9.78
N ILE A 31 8.06 -1.83 -9.92
CA ILE A 31 9.39 -1.26 -10.24
C ILE A 31 9.37 -0.42 -11.52
N ASN A 32 8.73 -0.91 -12.59
CA ASN A 32 8.64 -0.20 -13.86
C ASN A 32 7.38 0.69 -13.98
N LEU A 33 6.63 0.88 -12.89
CA LEU A 33 5.38 1.65 -12.86
C LEU A 33 5.55 2.89 -11.97
N SER A 34 6.35 3.86 -12.43
CA SER A 34 6.75 5.06 -11.68
C SER A 34 5.59 5.78 -10.97
N GLY A 35 4.45 5.99 -11.63
CA GLY A 35 3.30 6.66 -11.01
C GLY A 35 2.68 5.90 -9.84
N LYS A 36 2.62 4.57 -9.91
CA LYS A 36 2.12 3.73 -8.80
C LYS A 36 3.15 3.58 -7.69
N LEU A 37 4.43 3.53 -8.03
CA LEU A 37 5.52 3.53 -7.05
C LEU A 37 5.55 4.84 -6.25
N LEU A 38 5.39 5.98 -6.92
CA LEU A 38 5.28 7.30 -6.27
C LEU A 38 4.05 7.34 -5.35
N GLY A 39 2.88 6.90 -5.83
CA GLY A 39 1.67 6.82 -5.02
C GLY A 39 1.86 5.95 -3.76
N ALA A 40 2.55 4.82 -3.88
CA ALA A 40 2.88 3.96 -2.73
C ALA A 40 3.80 4.66 -1.71
N HIS A 41 4.82 5.41 -2.17
CA HIS A 41 5.70 6.18 -1.27
C HIS A 41 4.97 7.33 -0.58
N VAL A 42 4.13 8.07 -1.30
CA VAL A 42 3.35 9.17 -0.74
C VAL A 42 2.35 8.65 0.29
N ALA A 43 1.65 7.54 0.00
CA ALA A 43 0.76 6.90 0.96
C ALA A 43 1.52 6.42 2.21
N HIS A 44 2.71 5.84 2.03
CA HIS A 44 3.54 5.41 3.16
C HIS A 44 4.01 6.59 4.04
N ALA A 45 4.47 7.68 3.43
CA ALA A 45 4.80 8.90 4.16
C ALA A 45 3.55 9.47 4.89
N GLY A 46 2.38 9.42 4.25
CA GLY A 46 1.11 9.81 4.86
C GLY A 46 0.77 8.98 6.10
N LEU A 47 0.99 7.66 6.07
CA LEU A 47 0.79 6.79 7.25
C LEU A 47 1.72 7.15 8.41
N ILE A 48 2.98 7.48 8.13
CA ILE A 48 3.96 7.90 9.15
C ILE A 48 3.49 9.20 9.81
N VAL A 49 3.12 10.20 9.01
CA VAL A 49 2.68 11.51 9.53
C VAL A 49 1.35 11.38 10.28
N PHE A 50 0.42 10.56 9.76
CA PHE A 50 -0.85 10.27 10.44
C PHE A 50 -0.61 9.65 11.81
N TRP A 51 0.25 8.63 11.88
CA TRP A 51 0.57 7.97 13.15
C TRP A 51 1.25 8.91 14.14
N ALA A 52 2.23 9.70 13.69
CA ALA A 52 2.91 10.67 14.55
C ALA A 52 1.93 11.71 15.11
N GLY A 53 1.02 12.22 14.29
CA GLY A 53 -0.04 13.13 14.74
C GLY A 53 -1.03 12.47 15.70
N ALA A 54 -1.46 11.24 15.41
CA ALA A 54 -2.39 10.51 16.25
C ALA A 54 -1.78 10.18 17.63
N MET A 55 -0.52 9.74 17.67
CA MET A 55 0.15 9.39 18.93
C MET A 55 0.44 10.62 19.78
N THR A 56 0.90 11.72 19.17
CA THR A 56 1.13 12.97 19.91
C THR A 56 -0.15 13.50 20.56
N LEU A 57 -1.27 13.49 19.84
CA LEU A 57 -2.57 13.87 20.41
C LEU A 57 -3.06 12.87 21.46
N PHE A 58 -2.85 11.58 21.24
CA PHE A 58 -3.20 10.54 22.21
C PHE A 58 -2.43 10.71 23.53
N GLU A 59 -1.13 10.95 23.45
CA GLU A 59 -0.27 11.18 24.60
C GLU A 59 -0.69 12.43 25.37
N VAL A 60 -0.92 13.55 24.67
CA VAL A 60 -1.38 14.80 25.31
C VAL A 60 -2.76 14.62 25.96
N ALA A 61 -3.67 13.88 25.32
CA ALA A 61 -5.01 13.66 25.88
C ALA A 61 -4.99 12.82 27.17
N HIS A 62 -4.01 11.94 27.33
CA HIS A 62 -3.84 11.10 28.53
C HIS A 62 -2.77 11.63 29.50
N PHE A 63 -2.17 12.79 29.19
CA PHE A 63 -1.16 13.40 30.03
C PHE A 63 -1.81 14.01 31.28
N ILE A 64 -1.41 13.53 32.45
CA ILE A 64 -1.78 14.10 33.74
C ILE A 64 -0.50 14.69 34.33
N PRO A 65 -0.34 16.03 34.41
CA PRO A 65 0.92 16.66 34.81
C PRO A 65 1.29 16.43 36.28
N GLU A 66 0.32 15.97 37.08
CA GLU A 66 0.42 15.86 38.54
C GLU A 66 0.69 14.41 39.01
N LYS A 67 0.92 13.49 38.07
CA LYS A 67 1.41 12.13 38.33
C LYS A 67 2.92 12.07 38.24
#